data_AF-A0A7S2FW01-F1
#
_entry.id   AF-A0A7S2FW01-F1
#
_cell.length_a   1.000
_cell.length_b   1.000
_cell.length_c   1.000
_cell.angle_alpha   90.00
_cell.angle_beta   90.00
_cell.angle_gamma   90.00
#
_symmetry.space_group_name_H-M   'P 1'
#
loop_
_entity.id
_entity.type
_entity.pdbx_description
1 polymer ?
#
loop_
_entity_poly.entity_id
_entity_poly.type
_entity_poly.pdbx_seq_one_letter_code
_entity_poly.pdbx_strand_id
1 'polypeptide(L)'
;GIVNNIRHNDEILSGSDYNSQKLSKADEWIASLNFESFRKDIGDLGKTLAANQGPADVAHLEKMILWSRCCSWVGILTMWIAVNPISIFLLSLGTMTRWAIIGHHICHGGFDRCDKSGRY
;
A
#
# COMPACT_ATOMS: atom_id res chain seq x y z
N GLY A 1 3.18 19.97 39.67
CA GLY A 1 2.64 21.01 38.76
C GLY A 1 3.17 20.95 37.33
N ILE A 2 3.35 19.78 36.71
CA ILE A 2 3.62 19.66 35.25
C ILE A 2 2.84 18.48 34.60
N VAL A 3 2.22 17.59 35.39
CA VAL A 3 1.55 16.36 34.87
C VAL A 3 0.02 16.52 34.72
N ASN A 4 -0.55 17.68 35.05
CA ASN A 4 -2.01 17.92 35.01
C ASN A 4 -2.49 18.79 33.84
N ASN A 5 -1.64 19.07 32.83
CA ASN A 5 -1.97 19.99 31.74
C ASN A 5 -2.11 19.32 30.35
N ILE A 6 -2.38 18.02 30.30
CA ILE A 6 -2.65 17.29 29.03
C ILE A 6 -4.00 16.56 29.08
N ARG A 7 -5.00 17.15 29.74
CA ARG A 7 -6.41 16.71 29.67
C ARG A 7 -7.34 17.87 29.37
N HIS A 8 -7.05 18.59 28.30
CA HIS A 8 -8.05 19.43 27.66
C HIS A 8 -7.80 19.46 26.15
N ASN A 9 -8.36 18.46 25.50
CA ASN A 9 -8.80 18.47 24.10
C ASN A 9 -9.67 17.22 23.94
N ASP A 10 -10.85 17.30 24.55
CA ASP A 10 -11.99 16.49 24.18
C ASP A 10 -12.26 16.71 22.66
N GLU A 11 -12.68 15.68 21.93
CA GLU A 11 -13.05 15.67 20.48
C GLU A 11 -12.05 15.06 19.47
N ILE A 12 -11.21 14.09 19.84
CA ILE A 12 -10.62 13.17 18.85
C ILE A 12 -11.48 11.91 18.76
N LEU A 13 -12.39 11.79 17.80
CA LEU A 13 -13.03 10.51 17.46
C LEU A 13 -13.36 10.46 15.94
N SER A 14 -12.48 9.83 15.16
CA SER A 14 -12.75 9.44 13.76
C SER A 14 -12.76 7.91 13.67
N GLY A 15 -13.92 7.31 13.43
CA GLY A 15 -14.11 5.86 13.24
C GLY A 15 -15.49 5.35 13.69
N SER A 16 -15.95 4.22 13.13
CA SER A 16 -17.29 3.65 13.41
C SER A 16 -17.48 3.09 14.82
N ASP A 17 -16.40 2.89 15.57
CA ASP A 17 -16.44 2.39 16.96
C ASP A 17 -16.82 3.50 17.97
N TYR A 18 -16.95 4.73 17.48
CA TYR A 18 -17.32 5.89 18.26
C TYR A 18 -18.67 6.39 17.73
N ASN A 19 -19.76 6.19 18.47
CA ASN A 19 -21.08 6.81 18.23
C ASN A 19 -21.03 8.35 18.43
N SER A 20 -19.97 9.00 17.96
CA SER A 20 -19.82 10.44 17.98
C SER A 20 -20.75 11.04 16.94
N GLN A 21 -21.80 11.72 17.41
CA GLN A 21 -22.69 12.50 16.54
C GLN A 21 -22.10 13.86 16.16
N LYS A 22 -20.90 14.17 16.65
CA LYS A 22 -20.21 15.44 16.43
C LYS A 22 -18.88 15.19 15.74
N LEU A 23 -18.72 15.80 14.56
CA LEU A 23 -17.43 15.82 13.86
C LEU A 23 -16.46 16.74 14.58
N SER A 24 -15.19 16.34 14.63
CA SER A 24 -14.12 17.24 15.05
C SER A 24 -13.96 18.36 14.02
N LYS A 25 -13.33 19.48 14.40
CA LYS A 25 -13.05 20.58 13.46
C LYS A 25 -12.25 20.12 12.22
N ALA A 26 -11.40 19.10 12.38
CA ALA A 26 -10.60 18.55 11.27
C ALA A 26 -11.44 17.71 10.30
N ASP A 27 -12.63 17.26 10.71
CA ASP A 27 -13.52 16.37 9.95
C ASP A 27 -14.78 17.08 9.44
N GLU A 28 -14.96 18.38 9.74
CA GLU A 28 -16.12 19.19 9.29
C GLU A 28 -16.33 19.14 7.77
N TRP A 29 -15.25 18.95 7.00
CA TRP A 29 -15.30 18.80 5.54
C TRP A 29 -16.11 17.57 5.09
N ILE A 30 -16.20 16.52 5.92
CA ILE A 30 -16.96 15.29 5.59
C ILE A 30 -18.46 15.60 5.53
N ALA A 31 -18.96 16.51 6.39
CA ALA A 31 -20.37 16.87 6.41
C ALA A 31 -20.83 17.58 5.13
N SER A 32 -19.92 18.27 4.43
CA SER A 32 -20.20 18.94 3.17
C SER A 32 -19.82 18.10 1.94
N LEU A 33 -19.22 16.92 2.13
CA LEU A 33 -18.83 16.04 1.03
C LEU A 33 -20.08 15.42 0.38
N ASN A 34 -20.22 15.60 -0.93
CA ASN A 34 -21.22 14.90 -1.71
C ASN A 34 -20.75 13.46 -1.99
N PHE A 35 -21.21 12.51 -1.18
CA PHE A 35 -20.83 11.10 -1.31
C PHE A 35 -21.23 10.46 -2.64
N GLU A 36 -22.34 10.88 -3.26
CA GLU A 36 -22.79 10.32 -4.53
C GLU A 36 -21.87 10.77 -5.67
N SER A 37 -21.55 12.07 -5.73
CA SER A 37 -20.58 12.60 -6.70
C SER A 37 -19.21 11.97 -6.49
N PHE A 38 -18.75 11.90 -5.24
CA PHE A 38 -17.45 11.29 -4.91
C PHE A 38 -17.40 9.82 -5.33
N ARG A 39 -18.45 9.04 -5.05
CA ARG A 39 -18.56 7.64 -5.49
C ARG A 39 -18.47 7.53 -7.01
N LYS A 40 -19.18 8.40 -7.73
CA LYS A 40 -19.15 8.44 -9.20
C LYS A 40 -17.74 8.72 -9.70
N ASP A 41 -17.07 9.72 -9.14
CA ASP A 41 -15.72 10.12 -9.55
C ASP A 41 -14.69 9.01 -9.31
N ILE A 42 -14.74 8.35 -8.14
CA ILE A 42 -13.89 7.18 -7.84
C ILE A 42 -14.18 6.03 -8.81
N GLY A 43 -15.44 5.77 -9.15
CA GLY A 43 -15.82 4.74 -10.10
C GLY A 43 -15.32 5.03 -11.52
N ASP A 44 -15.43 6.28 -11.98
CA ASP A 44 -14.96 6.69 -13.30
C ASP A 44 -13.42 6.71 -13.39
N LEU A 45 -12.75 7.10 -12.31
CA LEU A 45 -11.29 6.97 -12.17
C LEU A 45 -10.87 5.49 -12.26
N GLY A 46 -11.55 4.59 -11.54
CA GLY A 46 -11.26 3.16 -11.56
C GLY A 46 -11.39 2.56 -12.97
N LYS A 47 -12.45 2.91 -13.71
CA LYS A 47 -12.63 2.50 -15.12
C LYS A 47 -11.50 3.03 -16.01
N THR A 48 -11.13 4.30 -15.83
CA THR A 48 -10.07 4.96 -16.61
C THR A 48 -8.72 4.27 -16.39
N LEU A 49 -8.36 4.01 -15.14
CA LEU A 49 -7.12 3.30 -14.79
C LEU A 49 -7.12 1.87 -15.34
N ALA A 50 -8.22 1.13 -15.17
CA ALA A 50 -8.35 -0.24 -15.68
C ALA A 50 -8.32 -0.33 -17.22
N ALA A 51 -8.71 0.73 -17.93
CA ALA A 51 -8.62 0.84 -19.38
C ALA A 51 -7.20 1.20 -19.87
N ASN A 52 -6.44 1.94 -19.06
CA ASN A 52 -5.06 2.34 -19.37
C ASN A 52 -4.01 1.29 -18.98
N GLN A 53 -4.39 0.29 -18.19
CA GLN A 53 -3.52 -0.84 -17.88
C GLN A 53 -3.12 -1.60 -19.15
N GLY A 54 -1.85 -2.01 -19.23
CA GLY A 54 -1.34 -2.71 -20.39
C GLY A 54 0.08 -3.29 -20.24
N PRO A 55 0.76 -3.56 -21.37
CA PRO A 55 2.05 -4.25 -21.37
C PRO A 55 3.16 -3.53 -20.59
N ALA A 56 3.09 -2.20 -20.48
CA ALA A 56 4.05 -1.41 -19.71
C ALA A 56 3.99 -1.72 -18.21
N ASP A 57 2.79 -1.99 -17.68
CA ASP A 57 2.60 -2.34 -16.26
C ASP A 57 3.17 -3.72 -15.96
N VAL A 58 2.99 -4.68 -16.88
CA VAL A 58 3.58 -6.02 -16.77
C VAL A 58 5.11 -5.94 -16.85
N ALA A 59 5.66 -5.14 -17.78
CA ALA A 59 7.10 -4.94 -17.87
C ALA A 59 7.67 -4.29 -16.59
N HIS A 60 6.92 -3.37 -15.97
CA HIS A 60 7.29 -2.80 -14.68
C HIS A 60 7.27 -3.86 -13.56
N LEU A 61 6.23 -4.70 -13.51
CA LEU A 61 6.13 -5.82 -12.57
C LEU A 61 7.31 -6.79 -12.73
N GLU A 62 7.62 -7.20 -13.95
CA GLU A 62 8.75 -8.09 -14.26
C GLU A 62 10.08 -7.48 -13.80
N LYS A 63 10.27 -6.18 -14.02
CA LYS A 63 11.43 -5.44 -13.50
C LYS A 63 11.48 -5.50 -11.98
N MET A 64 10.37 -5.28 -11.27
CA MET A 64 10.34 -5.38 -9.81
C MET A 64 10.65 -6.79 -9.30
N ILE A 65 10.12 -7.82 -9.98
CA ILE A 65 10.43 -9.22 -9.68
C ILE A 65 11.92 -9.49 -9.84
N LEU A 66 12.54 -8.99 -10.91
CA LEU A 66 13.98 -9.12 -11.11
C LEU A 66 14.77 -8.47 -9.98
N TRP A 67 14.46 -7.23 -9.60
CA TRP A 67 15.13 -6.54 -8.49
C TRP A 67 14.96 -7.27 -7.16
N SER A 68 13.75 -7.76 -6.85
CA SER A 68 13.48 -8.56 -5.66
C SER A 68 14.33 -9.82 -5.64
N ARG A 69 14.39 -10.56 -6.77
CA ARG A 69 15.22 -11.76 -6.90
C ARG A 69 16.71 -11.44 -6.75
N CYS A 70 17.20 -10.36 -7.36
CA CYS A 70 18.58 -9.93 -7.21
C CYS A 70 18.93 -9.64 -5.75
N CYS A 71 18.08 -8.90 -5.03
CA CYS A 71 18.28 -8.63 -3.60
C CYS A 71 18.30 -9.92 -2.78
N SER A 72 17.34 -10.82 -3.00
CA SER A 72 17.31 -12.12 -2.31
C SER A 72 18.55 -12.95 -2.63
N TRP A 73 18.96 -13.07 -3.88
CA TRP A 73 20.14 -13.84 -4.27
C TRP A 73 21.42 -13.27 -3.69
N VAL A 74 21.65 -11.96 -3.82
CA VAL A 74 22.84 -11.32 -3.25
C VAL A 74 22.84 -11.45 -1.73
N GLY A 75 21.72 -11.12 -1.08
CA GLY A 75 21.58 -11.26 0.37
C GLY A 75 21.83 -12.69 0.85
N ILE A 76 21.32 -13.69 0.12
CA ILE A 76 21.62 -15.10 0.39
C ILE A 76 23.12 -15.35 0.24
N LEU A 77 23.69 -15.03 -0.92
CA LEU A 77 25.09 -15.31 -1.24
C LEU A 77 26.09 -14.64 -0.29
N THR A 78 25.72 -13.52 0.33
CA THR A 78 26.60 -12.75 1.22
C THR A 78 26.31 -12.94 2.70
N MET A 79 25.26 -13.68 3.11
CA MET A 79 24.87 -13.77 4.52
C MET A 79 25.88 -14.53 5.39
N TRP A 80 26.66 -15.43 4.80
CA TRP A 80 27.60 -16.31 5.52
C TRP A 80 29.04 -15.77 5.60
N ILE A 81 29.34 -14.60 5.01
CA ILE A 81 30.69 -14.03 5.02
C ILE A 81 31.04 -13.48 6.40
N ALA A 82 30.09 -12.79 7.05
CA ALA A 82 30.17 -12.24 8.39
C ALA A 82 28.77 -11.75 8.80
N VAL A 83 28.62 -11.19 10.00
CA VAL A 83 27.46 -10.35 10.33
C VAL A 83 27.48 -9.13 9.41
N ASN A 84 26.71 -9.19 8.33
CA ASN A 84 26.70 -8.21 7.26
C ASN A 84 25.35 -7.47 7.22
N PRO A 85 25.28 -6.22 7.70
CA PRO A 85 24.05 -5.42 7.65
C PRO A 85 23.46 -5.29 6.24
N ILE A 86 24.32 -5.32 5.20
CA ILE A 86 23.87 -5.28 3.80
C ILE A 86 23.11 -6.55 3.46
N SER A 87 23.61 -7.73 3.83
CA SER A 87 22.89 -9.00 3.63
C SER A 87 21.53 -9.00 4.32
N ILE A 88 21.48 -8.52 5.57
CA ILE A 88 20.24 -8.41 6.35
C ILE A 88 19.23 -7.50 5.63
N PHE A 89 19.70 -6.32 5.19
CA PHE A 89 18.87 -5.37 4.47
C PHE A 89 18.34 -5.95 3.16
N LEU A 90 19.20 -6.57 2.35
CA LEU A 90 18.82 -7.15 1.06
C LEU A 90 17.84 -8.32 1.20
N LEU A 91 18.01 -9.17 2.21
CA LEU A 91 17.07 -10.25 2.53
C LEU A 91 15.71 -9.71 2.99
N SER A 92 15.72 -8.70 3.86
CA SER A 92 14.50 -8.02 4.32
C SER A 92 13.76 -7.38 3.16
N LEU A 93 14.47 -6.63 2.31
CA LEU A 93 13.90 -5.96 1.14
C LEU A 93 13.34 -6.96 0.13
N GLY A 94 14.08 -8.04 -0.16
CA GLY A 94 13.61 -9.10 -1.06
C GLY A 94 12.33 -9.76 -0.54
N THR A 95 12.27 -10.07 0.76
CA THR A 95 11.11 -10.70 1.41
C THR A 95 9.90 -9.78 1.43
N MET A 96 10.08 -8.53 1.87
CA MET A 96 9.01 -7.52 1.92
C MET A 96 8.45 -7.25 0.52
N THR A 97 9.33 -7.06 -0.47
CA THR A 97 8.91 -6.79 -1.85
C THR A 97 8.11 -7.96 -2.42
N ARG A 98 8.52 -9.20 -2.14
CA ARG A 98 7.82 -10.39 -2.65
C ARG A 98 6.40 -10.51 -2.12
N TRP A 99 6.16 -10.19 -0.85
CA TRP A 99 4.83 -10.37 -0.23
C TRP A 99 3.97 -9.12 -0.29
N ALA A 100 4.49 -7.97 0.18
CA ALA A 100 3.70 -6.75 0.33
C ALA A 100 3.52 -6.01 -1.00
N ILE A 101 4.48 -6.12 -1.93
CA ILE A 101 4.43 -5.40 -3.20
C ILE A 101 3.97 -6.33 -4.32
N ILE A 102 4.65 -7.45 -4.53
CA ILE A 102 4.35 -8.32 -5.67
C ILE A 102 3.14 -9.22 -5.38
N GLY A 103 3.26 -10.09 -4.36
CA GLY A 103 2.26 -11.12 -4.05
C GLY A 103 0.89 -10.55 -3.72
N HIS A 104 0.80 -9.52 -2.87
CA HIS A 104 -0.49 -8.91 -2.51
C HIS A 104 -1.25 -8.37 -3.73
N HIS A 105 -0.57 -7.61 -4.61
CA HIS A 105 -1.23 -7.00 -5.77
C HIS A 105 -1.62 -8.05 -6.83
N ILE A 106 -0.77 -9.07 -7.01
CA ILE A 106 -1.08 -10.20 -7.89
C ILE A 106 -2.28 -11.00 -7.36
N CYS A 107 -2.26 -11.41 -6.08
CA CYS A 107 -3.34 -12.21 -5.49
C CYS A 107 -4.69 -11.46 -5.42
N HIS A 108 -4.69 -10.12 -5.46
CA HIS A 108 -5.90 -9.31 -5.57
C HIS A 108 -6.32 -9.03 -7.04
N GLY A 109 -5.71 -9.72 -8.00
CA GLY A 109 -6.07 -9.64 -9.41
C GLY A 109 -5.60 -8.38 -10.12
N GLY A 110 -4.56 -7.71 -9.60
CA GLY A 110 -4.07 -6.43 -10.14
C GLY A 110 -3.57 -6.51 -11.58
N PHE A 111 -3.26 -7.71 -12.07
CA PHE A 111 -2.71 -7.96 -13.40
C PHE A 111 -3.54 -8.89 -14.31
N ASP A 112 -4.67 -9.45 -13.83
CA ASP A 112 -5.52 -10.40 -14.57
C ASP A 112 -5.96 -9.89 -15.95
N ARG A 113 -6.13 -8.56 -16.07
CA ARG A 113 -6.52 -7.90 -17.32
C ARG A 113 -5.38 -7.86 -18.34
N CYS A 114 -4.14 -7.81 -17.85
CA CYS A 114 -2.94 -7.63 -18.66
C CYS A 114 -2.23 -8.96 -18.96
N ASP A 115 -2.28 -9.92 -18.03
CA ASP A 115 -1.68 -11.24 -18.20
C ASP A 115 -2.74 -12.33 -18.35
N LYS A 116 -2.99 -12.73 -19.61
CA LYS A 116 -3.89 -13.85 -19.92
C LYS A 116 -3.24 -15.22 -19.78
N SER A 117 -1.92 -15.28 -19.53
CA SER A 117 -1.21 -16.55 -19.39
C SER A 117 -1.39 -17.19 -18.02
N GLY A 118 -1.89 -16.43 -17.03
CA GLY A 118 -2.02 -16.87 -15.65
C GLY A 118 -0.67 -17.05 -14.94
N ARG A 119 0.38 -16.37 -15.43
CA ARG A 119 1.70 -16.39 -14.82
C ARG A 119 1.75 -15.50 -13.58
N TYR A 120 1.06 -14.37 -13.64
CA TYR A 120 0.86 -13.44 -12.54
C TYR A 120 -0.59 -13.55 -12.09
#